data_AF-A0A454CM33-F1
#
_entry.id   AF-A0A454CM33-F1
#
_cell.length_a   1.000
_cell.length_b   1.000
_cell.length_c   1.000
_cell.angle_alpha   90.00
_cell.angle_beta   90.00
_cell.angle_gamma   90.00
#
_symmetry.space_group_name_H-M   'P 1'
#
loop_
_entity.id
_entity.type
_entity.pdbx_description
1 polymer ?
#
loop_
_entity_poly.entity_id
_entity_poly.type
_entity_poly.pdbx_seq_one_letter_code
_entity_poly.pdbx_strand_id
1 'polypeptide(L)' 'MIHRAILGSLERFIGILIEEYAGFFPTWLAPEQAILMNITDKQSDYVQEVVQKL' A
#
# COMPACT_ATOMS: atom_id res chain seq x y z
N MET A 1 -29.74 2.83 -23.85
CA MET A 1 -28.47 2.20 -23.41
C MET A 1 -27.63 3.29 -22.77
N ILE A 2 -27.23 3.16 -21.50
CA ILE A 2 -26.41 4.17 -20.80
C ILE A 2 -24.99 3.61 -20.65
N HIS A 3 -24.02 4.23 -21.32
CA HIS A 3 -22.60 3.92 -21.11
C HIS A 3 -22.10 4.74 -19.91
N ARG A 4 -21.46 4.09 -18.93
CA ARG A 4 -20.87 4.77 -17.76
C ARG A 4 -19.51 4.17 -17.38
N ALA A 5 -18.55 5.02 -17.06
CA ALA A 5 -17.32 4.67 -16.38
C ALA A 5 -17.08 5.72 -15.29
N ILE A 6 -16.94 5.29 -14.03
CA ILE A 6 -16.78 6.22 -12.90
C ILE A 6 -15.33 6.70 -12.80
N LEU A 7 -14.37 5.77 -12.95
CA LEU A 7 -12.94 6.03 -12.85
C LEU A 7 -12.24 6.11 -14.22
N GLY A 8 -12.91 5.66 -15.28
CA GLY A 8 -12.28 5.49 -16.60
C GLY A 8 -11.36 4.27 -16.65
N SER A 9 -10.21 4.38 -17.33
CA SER A 9 -9.16 3.35 -17.32
C SER A 9 -8.42 3.35 -15.99
N LEU A 10 -8.18 2.17 -15.43
CA LEU A 10 -7.51 2.02 -14.14
C LEU A 10 -6.04 2.46 -14.21
N GLU A 11 -5.37 2.21 -15.33
CA GLU A 11 -3.98 2.62 -15.55
C GLU A 11 -3.84 4.14 -15.49
N ARG A 12 -4.75 4.86 -16.17
CA ARG A 12 -4.80 6.33 -16.10
C ARG A 12 -5.19 6.81 -14.70
N PHE A 13 -6.16 6.17 -14.06
CA PHE A 13 -6.60 6.55 -12.73
C PHE A 13 -5.49 6.38 -11.68
N ILE A 14 -4.75 5.27 -11.72
CA ILE A 14 -3.58 5.06 -10.85
C ILE A 14 -2.50 6.11 -11.12
N GLY A 15 -2.24 6.46 -12.39
CA GLY A 15 -1.34 7.56 -12.75
C GLY A 15 -1.75 8.88 -12.10
N ILE A 16 -3.04 9.22 -12.15
CA ILE A 16 -3.59 10.40 -11.46
C ILE A 16 -3.33 10.28 -9.94
N LEU A 17 -3.65 9.14 -9.32
CA LEU A 17 -3.44 8.98 -7.88
C LEU A 17 -1.96 9.11 -7.46
N ILE A 18 -1.01 8.68 -8.30
CA ILE A 18 0.43 8.88 -8.05
C ILE A 18 0.76 10.37 -7.99
N GLU A 19 0.28 11.16 -8.94
CA GLU A 19 0.50 12.60 -9.01
C GLU A 19 -0.21 13.35 -7.86
N GLU A 20 -1.48 13.04 -7.62
CA GLU A 20 -2.31 13.66 -6.57
C GLU A 20 -1.72 13.46 -5.16
N TYR A 21 -1.21 12.26 -4.87
CA TYR A 21 -0.58 11.95 -3.59
C TYR A 21 0.93 12.23 -3.58
N ALA A 22 1.52 12.67 -4.69
CA ALA A 22 2.97 12.80 -4.85
C ALA A 22 3.74 11.54 -4.41
N GLY A 23 3.16 10.36 -4.64
CA GLY A 23 3.68 9.06 -4.19
C GLY A 23 3.41 8.68 -2.72
N PHE A 24 2.89 9.59 -1.89
CA PHE A 24 2.51 9.33 -0.49
C PHE A 24 1.07 8.81 -0.38
N PHE A 25 0.86 7.58 -0.82
CA PHE A 25 -0.48 6.99 -0.83
C PHE A 25 -1.11 6.90 0.57
N PRO A 26 -2.45 7.02 0.67
CA PRO A 26 -3.18 6.63 1.86
C PRO A 26 -2.89 5.16 2.22
N THR A 27 -2.93 4.81 3.50
CA THR A 27 -2.58 3.46 4.00
C THR A 27 -3.36 2.32 3.31
N TRP A 28 -4.60 2.57 2.88
CA TRP A 28 -5.42 1.56 2.21
C TRP A 28 -5.04 1.31 0.74
N LEU A 29 -4.19 2.17 0.16
CA LEU A 29 -3.73 2.10 -1.23
C LEU A 29 -2.21 1.90 -1.33
N ALA A 30 -1.47 2.12 -0.25
CA ALA A 30 -0.02 1.96 -0.20
C ALA A 30 0.40 0.50 -0.53
N PRO A 31 1.37 0.28 -1.45
CA PRO A 31 1.85 -1.07 -1.76
C PRO A 31 2.48 -1.80 -0.58
N GLU A 32 3.20 -1.06 0.26
CA GLU A 32 3.71 -1.52 1.55
C GLU A 32 3.06 -0.67 2.66
N GLN A 33 2.22 -1.30 3.47
CA GLN A 33 1.43 -0.60 4.48
C GLN A 33 2.19 -0.40 5.80
N ALA A 34 3.05 -1.36 6.15
CA ALA A 34 3.89 -1.33 7.33
C ALA A 34 5.16 -2.15 7.10
N ILE A 35 6.27 -1.69 7.69
CA ILE A 35 7.54 -2.42 7.73
C ILE A 35 7.89 -2.60 9.21
N LEU A 36 8.13 -3.84 9.63
CA LEU A 36 8.53 -4.15 11.00
C LEU A 36 10.03 -4.42 11.05
N MET A 37 10.73 -3.75 11.97
CA MET A 37 12.18 -3.89 12.14
C MET A 37 12.53 -4.22 13.59
N ASN A 38 13.47 -5.14 13.77
CA ASN A 38 14.15 -5.38 15.04
C ASN A 38 15.40 -4.50 15.17
N ILE A 39 15.78 -4.17 16.41
CA ILE A 39 17.03 -3.45 16.70
C ILE A 39 18.22 -4.43 16.85
N THR A 40 17.96 -5.63 17.38
CA THR A 40 18.98 -6.67 17.56
C THR A 40 18.44 -8.03 17.14
N ASP A 41 19.32 -9.00 16.93
CA ASP A 41 18.90 -10.36 16.51
C ASP A 41 17.99 -11.05 17.53
N LYS A 42 18.02 -10.61 18.80
CA LYS A 42 17.17 -11.15 19.88
C LYS A 42 15.67 -11.02 19.61
N GLN A 43 15.24 -10.03 18.81
CA GLN A 43 13.82 -9.84 18.47
C GLN A 43 13.47 -10.38 17.08
N SER A 44 14.40 -11.01 16.36
CA SER A 44 14.19 -11.46 14.98
C SER A 44 12.99 -12.42 14.88
N ASP A 45 12.96 -13.44 15.72
CA ASP A 45 11.88 -14.43 15.72
C ASP A 45 10.51 -13.80 16.04
N TYR A 46 10.48 -12.87 16.99
CA TYR A 46 9.25 -12.17 17.35
C TYR A 46 8.76 -11.25 16.23
N VAL A 47 9.67 -10.52 15.55
CA VAL A 47 9.32 -9.68 14.40
C VAL A 47 8.73 -10.54 13.28
N GLN A 48 9.32 -11.70 12.98
CA GLN A 48 8.79 -12.63 11.99
C GLN A 48 7.40 -13.17 12.39
N GLU A 49 7.20 -13.50 13.67
CA GLU A 49 5.90 -13.93 14.17
C GLU A 49 4.83 -12.85 14.00
N VAL A 50 5.16 -11.60 14.31
CA VAL A 50 4.22 -10.47 14.17
C VAL A 50 3.92 -10.20 12.70
N VAL A 51 4.92 -10.22 11.82
CA VAL A 51 4.71 -10.04 10.36
C VAL A 51 3.76 -11.11 9.80
N GLN A 52 3.86 -12.36 10.27
CA GLN A 52 2.94 -13.43 9.85
C GLN A 52 1.51 -13.29 10.40
N LYS A 53 1.31 -12.48 11.45
CA LYS A 53 -0.03 -12.21 12.02
C LYS A 53 -0.72 -11.00 11.38
N LEU A 54 0.00 -10.18 10.63
CA LEU A 54 -0.50 -9.02 9.90
C LEU A 54 -1.03 -9.45 8.53
#